data_AF-A0A7C2NZ72-F1
#
_entry.id   AF-A0A7C2NZ72-F1
#
_cell.length_a   1.000
_cell.length_b   1.000
_cell.length_c   1.000
_cell.angle_alpha   90.00
_cell.angle_beta   90.00
_cell.angle_gamma   90.00
#
_symmetry.space_group_name_H-M   'P 1'
#
loop_
_entity.id
_entity.type
_entity.pdbx_description
1 polymer ?
#
loop_
_entity_poly.entity_id
_entity_poly.type
_entity_poly.pdbx_seq_one_letter_code
_entity_poly.pdbx_strand_id
1 'polypeptide(L)'
;MLRAWWCGLHALLAVAAALVAVPATVKAVTVLALVGHAVVRRPRAAPRVLHFTADGSCAVPEWQTPPRRLGPATLICPYWIRLHLNPGLGERYISLFADQVSSHEWRRLRALLARAPSE
;
A
#
# COMPACT_ATOMS: atom_id res chain seq x y z
N MET A 1 13.43 -7.65 -8.62
CA MET A 1 12.16 -7.19 -9.23
C MET A 1 11.67 -5.84 -8.71
N LEU A 2 11.41 -5.66 -7.41
CA LEU A 2 10.80 -4.42 -6.88
C LEU A 2 11.57 -3.12 -7.21
N ARG A 3 12.90 -3.12 -7.09
CA ARG A 3 13.73 -1.95 -7.44
C ARG A 3 13.63 -1.60 -8.92
N ALA A 4 13.63 -2.61 -9.79
CA ALA A 4 13.53 -2.41 -11.23
C ALA A 4 12.15 -1.86 -11.63
N TRP A 5 11.07 -2.39 -11.02
CA TRP A 5 9.72 -1.85 -11.20
C TRP A 5 9.60 -0.40 -10.71
N TRP A 6 10.13 -0.09 -9.51
CA TRP A 6 10.10 1.26 -8.95
C TRP A 6 10.84 2.27 -9.83
N CYS A 7 12.04 1.91 -10.30
CA CYS A 7 12.80 2.73 -11.25
C CYS A 7 12.06 2.89 -12.57
N GLY A 8 11.48 1.81 -13.11
CA GLY A 8 10.72 1.83 -14.36
C GLY A 8 9.51 2.77 -14.30
N LEU A 9 8.72 2.71 -13.22
CA LEU A 9 7.58 3.61 -13.00
C LEU A 9 8.01 5.08 -13.00
N HIS A 10 9.05 5.42 -12.24
CA HIS A 10 9.53 6.81 -12.15
C HIS A 10 10.16 7.30 -13.45
N ALA A 11 10.86 6.43 -14.18
CA ALA A 11 11.35 6.75 -15.52
C ALA A 11 10.20 7.05 -16.47
N LEU A 12 9.13 6.24 -16.46
CA LEU A 12 7.96 6.45 -17.30
C LEU A 12 7.23 7.76 -16.96
N LEU A 13 7.08 8.09 -15.68
CA LEU A 13 6.51 9.36 -15.23
C LEU A 13 7.37 10.57 -15.63
N ALA A 14 8.70 10.45 -15.52
CA ALA A 14 9.62 11.51 -15.94
C ALA A 14 9.57 11.75 -17.46
N VAL A 15 9.52 10.67 -18.26
CA VAL A 15 9.34 10.75 -19.71
C VAL A 15 7.99 11.38 -20.06
N ALA A 16 6.90 10.94 -19.42
CA ALA A 16 5.58 11.53 -19.63
C ALA A 16 5.60 13.04 -19.33
N ALA A 17 6.15 13.46 -18.19
CA ALA A 17 6.29 14.88 -17.84
C ALA A 17 7.15 15.67 -18.86
N ALA A 18 8.20 15.06 -19.40
CA ALA A 18 9.04 15.68 -20.42
C ALA A 18 8.32 15.87 -21.76
N LEU A 19 7.37 15.00 -22.10
CA LEU A 19 6.61 15.03 -23.35
C LEU A 19 5.40 15.98 -23.33
N VAL A 20 4.91 16.40 -22.15
CA VAL A 20 3.82 17.38 -22.07
C VAL A 20 4.26 18.73 -22.63
N ALA A 21 3.39 19.41 -23.38
CA ALA A 21 3.60 20.75 -23.93
C ALA A 21 3.47 21.85 -22.85
N VAL A 22 4.29 21.77 -21.80
CA VAL A 22 4.41 22.78 -20.73
C VAL A 22 5.77 23.48 -20.77
N PRO A 23 5.92 24.67 -20.16
CA PRO A 23 7.20 25.38 -20.10
C PRO A 23 8.32 24.53 -19.47
N ALA A 24 9.56 24.74 -19.92
CA ALA A 24 10.73 23.98 -19.47
C ALA A 24 10.96 24.04 -17.95
N THR A 25 10.65 25.18 -17.32
CA THR A 25 10.72 25.37 -15.87
C THR A 25 9.77 24.43 -15.13
N VAL A 26 8.54 24.29 -15.62
CA VAL A 26 7.53 23.37 -15.05
C VAL A 26 8.03 21.94 -15.17
N LYS A 27 8.58 21.53 -16.33
CA LYS A 27 9.17 20.19 -16.51
C LYS A 27 10.27 19.92 -15.50
N ALA A 28 11.20 20.87 -15.34
CA ALA A 28 12.33 20.73 -14.41
C ALA A 28 11.85 20.55 -12.96
N VAL A 29 10.90 21.37 -12.51
CA VAL A 29 10.31 21.25 -11.16
C VAL A 29 9.58 19.91 -10.99
N THR A 30 8.80 19.47 -11.98
CA THR A 30 8.10 18.19 -11.93
C THR A 30 9.06 17.00 -11.85
N VAL A 31 10.13 17.00 -12.66
CA VAL A 31 11.15 15.94 -12.63
C VAL A 31 11.88 15.93 -11.29
N LEU A 32 12.26 17.09 -10.74
CA LEU A 32 12.89 17.18 -9.42
C LEU A 32 11.96 16.65 -8.32
N ALA A 33 10.68 16.99 -8.34
CA ALA A 33 9.69 16.48 -7.41
C ALA A 33 9.52 14.95 -7.53
N LEU A 34 9.49 14.42 -8.76
CA LEU A 34 9.43 12.97 -9.01
C LEU A 34 10.66 12.25 -8.48
N VAL A 35 11.87 12.79 -8.69
CA VAL A 35 13.12 12.22 -8.17
C VAL A 35 13.13 12.25 -6.64
N GLY A 36 12.77 13.39 -6.03
CA GLY A 36 12.65 13.52 -4.58
C GLY A 36 11.66 12.51 -4.00
N HIS A 37 10.49 12.35 -4.63
CA HIS A 37 9.51 11.33 -4.27
C HIS A 37 10.09 9.92 -4.39
N ALA A 38 10.79 9.61 -5.50
CA ALA A 38 11.36 8.28 -5.74
C ALA A 38 12.35 7.87 -4.66
N VAL A 39 13.15 8.82 -4.16
CA VAL A 39 14.14 8.60 -3.10
C VAL A 39 13.44 8.43 -1.75
N VAL A 40 12.55 9.35 -1.38
CA VAL A 40 11.87 9.35 -0.08
C VAL A 40 10.95 8.15 0.08
N ARG A 41 10.23 7.78 -0.98
CA ARG A 41 9.23 6.69 -0.97
C ARG A 41 9.78 5.37 -1.49
N ARG A 42 11.10 5.26 -1.70
CA ARG A 42 11.73 4.04 -2.17
C ARG A 42 11.25 2.83 -1.35
N PRO A 43 10.64 1.81 -1.98
CA PRO A 43 10.22 0.61 -1.29
C PRO A 43 11.40 -0.07 -0.61
N ARG A 44 11.41 -0.10 0.72
CA ARG A 44 12.46 -0.74 1.52
C ARG A 44 12.22 -2.23 1.72
N ALA A 45 10.99 -2.68 1.53
CA ALA A 45 10.58 -4.08 1.63
C ALA A 45 9.73 -4.47 0.42
N ALA A 46 9.77 -5.75 0.07
CA ALA A 46 8.84 -6.32 -0.90
C ALA A 46 7.38 -6.14 -0.44
N PRO A 47 6.45 -5.92 -1.39
CA PRO A 47 5.03 -6.09 -1.13
C PRO A 47 4.81 -7.45 -0.47
N ARG A 48 4.05 -7.46 0.62
CA ARG A 48 3.72 -8.68 1.37
C ARG A 48 2.33 -9.13 0.99
N VAL A 49 2.13 -10.43 0.95
CA VAL A 49 0.80 -10.98 0.72
C VAL A 49 0.02 -10.96 2.03
N LEU A 50 -1.22 -10.50 1.98
CA LEU A 50 -2.13 -10.56 3.11
C LEU A 50 -3.23 -11.58 2.83
N HIS A 51 -3.42 -12.51 3.75
CA HIS A 51 -4.53 -13.46 3.72
C HIS A 51 -5.57 -13.04 4.74
N PHE A 52 -6.78 -12.76 4.27
CA PHE A 52 -7.94 -12.52 5.12
C PHE A 52 -8.78 -13.79 5.20
N THR A 53 -9.06 -14.23 6.42
CA THR A 53 -9.93 -15.38 6.69
C THR A 53 -11.39 -14.92 6.84
N ALA A 54 -12.32 -15.85 6.70
CA ALA A 54 -13.76 -15.56 6.72
C ALA A 54 -14.26 -15.03 8.08
N ASP A 55 -13.56 -15.37 9.16
CA ASP A 55 -13.82 -14.89 10.53
C ASP A 55 -13.26 -13.48 10.81
N GLY A 56 -12.75 -12.79 9.80
CA GLY A 56 -12.25 -11.41 9.91
C GLY A 56 -10.82 -11.31 10.43
N SER A 57 -10.10 -12.44 10.56
CA SER A 57 -8.69 -12.44 10.95
C SER A 57 -7.78 -12.23 9.72
N CYS A 58 -6.56 -11.72 9.97
CA CYS A 58 -5.56 -11.42 8.96
C CYS A 58 -4.27 -12.19 9.26
N ALA A 59 -3.70 -12.82 8.24
CA ALA A 59 -2.40 -13.47 8.30
C ALA A 59 -1.45 -12.82 7.29
N VAL A 60 -0.21 -12.67 7.72
CA VAL A 60 0.93 -12.29 6.87
C VAL A 60 1.83 -13.53 6.80
N PRO A 61 1.78 -14.34 5.73
CA PRO A 61 2.48 -15.62 5.68
C PRO A 61 3.98 -15.50 5.99
N GLU A 62 4.60 -14.40 5.57
CA GLU A 62 6.04 -14.16 5.79
C GLU A 62 6.39 -13.91 7.26
N TRP A 63 5.41 -13.67 8.14
CA TRP A 63 5.63 -13.53 9.59
C TRP A 63 5.61 -14.88 10.31
N GLN A 64 5.22 -15.96 9.65
CA GLN A 64 5.11 -17.30 10.25
C GLN A 64 4.25 -17.31 11.53
N THR A 65 3.32 -16.37 11.63
CA THR A 65 2.37 -16.25 12.75
C THR A 65 0.99 -16.75 12.31
N PRO A 66 0.22 -17.38 13.21
CA PRO A 66 -1.15 -17.75 12.91
C PRO A 66 -1.98 -16.50 12.58
N PRO A 67 -3.09 -16.64 11.83
CA PRO A 67 -4.02 -15.55 11.58
C PRO A 67 -4.46 -14.87 12.88
N ARG A 68 -4.53 -13.53 12.86
CA ARG A 68 -4.85 -12.71 14.04
C ARG A 68 -6.05 -11.82 13.78
N ARG A 69 -6.88 -11.63 14.80
CA ARG A 69 -7.92 -10.60 14.76
C ARG A 69 -7.28 -9.22 14.61
N LEU A 70 -8.00 -8.35 13.93
CA LEU A 70 -7.60 -6.96 13.76
C LEU A 70 -7.77 -6.23 15.09
N GLY A 71 -6.79 -5.43 15.46
CA GLY A 71 -6.87 -4.64 16.67
C GLY A 71 -7.77 -3.40 16.49
N PRO A 72 -8.18 -2.76 17.61
CA PRO A 72 -9.14 -1.65 17.63
C PRO A 72 -8.65 -0.40 16.90
N ALA A 73 -7.33 -0.22 16.75
CA ALA A 73 -6.74 0.90 16.00
C ALA A 73 -6.80 0.73 14.47
N THR A 74 -7.51 -0.29 13.97
CA THR A 74 -7.75 -0.49 12.53
C THR A 74 -8.66 0.62 11.99
N LEU A 75 -8.21 1.31 10.95
CA LEU A 75 -8.95 2.39 10.32
C LEU A 75 -9.33 2.02 8.89
N ILE A 76 -10.61 2.21 8.55
CA ILE A 76 -11.16 1.94 7.23
C ILE A 76 -11.59 3.27 6.61
N CYS A 77 -10.96 3.65 5.51
CA CYS A 77 -11.34 4.82 4.72
C CYS A 77 -11.68 4.39 3.28
N PRO A 78 -12.31 5.27 2.46
CA PRO A 78 -12.73 4.90 1.11
C PRO A 78 -11.58 4.43 0.20
N TYR A 79 -10.41 5.06 0.33
CA TYR A 79 -9.26 4.87 -0.56
C TYR A 79 -8.03 4.24 0.11
N TRP A 80 -8.07 4.07 1.43
CA TRP A 80 -6.99 3.45 2.18
C TRP A 80 -7.53 2.75 3.42
N ILE A 81 -6.82 1.72 3.87
CA ILE A 81 -7.11 0.97 5.09
C ILE A 81 -5.81 0.84 5.86
N ARG A 82 -5.83 1.18 7.15
CA ARG A 82 -4.71 0.90 8.06
C ARG A 82 -5.12 -0.24 8.98
N LEU A 83 -4.52 -1.41 8.79
CA LEU A 83 -4.71 -2.57 9.65
C LEU A 83 -3.81 -2.45 10.86
N HIS A 84 -4.39 -2.62 12.04
CA HIS A 84 -3.64 -2.82 13.26
C HIS A 84 -3.54 -4.32 13.54
N LEU A 85 -2.32 -4.84 13.53
CA LEU A 85 -2.02 -6.23 13.86
C LEU A 85 -1.15 -6.25 15.11
N ASN A 86 -1.56 -7.03 16.11
CA ASN A 86 -0.75 -7.29 17.30
C ASN A 86 -0.10 -8.68 17.18
N PRO A 87 1.04 -8.83 16.49
CA PRO A 87 1.87 -10.00 16.72
C PRO A 87 2.38 -9.87 18.16
N GLY A 88 2.19 -10.89 19.00
CA GLY A 88 2.42 -10.84 20.45
C GLY A 88 3.82 -10.42 20.96
N LEU A 89 4.67 -9.84 20.11
CA LEU A 89 5.97 -9.22 20.40
C LEU A 89 6.07 -7.74 19.96
N GLY A 90 4.98 -7.10 19.51
CA GLY A 90 4.94 -5.65 19.24
C GLY A 90 3.94 -5.22 18.16
N GLU A 91 3.31 -4.06 18.34
CA GLU A 91 2.31 -3.53 17.40
C GLU A 91 2.86 -3.35 15.97
N ARG A 92 2.08 -3.77 14.98
CA ARG A 92 2.38 -3.54 13.56
C ARG A 92 1.19 -2.91 12.86
N TYR A 93 1.50 -1.90 12.05
CA TYR A 93 0.53 -1.22 11.21
C TYR A 93 0.82 -1.55 9.75
N ILE A 94 -0.19 -1.99 9.02
CA ILE A 94 -0.12 -2.22 7.57
C ILE A 94 -1.07 -1.24 6.89
N SER A 95 -0.55 -0.45 5.95
CA SER A 95 -1.37 0.45 5.13
C SER A 95 -1.61 -0.17 3.77
N LEU A 96 -2.88 -0.27 3.40
CA LEU A 96 -3.36 -0.71 2.09
C LEU A 96 -4.01 0.46 1.37
N PHE A 97 -3.76 0.57 0.07
CA PHE A 97 -4.35 1.60 -0.77
C PHE A 97 -5.18 0.96 -1.89
N ALA A 98 -6.28 1.62 -2.26
CA ALA A 98 -7.25 1.07 -3.22
C ALA A 98 -6.66 0.85 -4.62
N ASP A 99 -5.59 1.54 -4.97
CA ASP A 99 -4.86 1.42 -6.23
C ASP A 99 -3.90 0.21 -6.28
N GLN A 100 -3.64 -0.43 -5.13
CA GLN A 100 -2.75 -1.60 -5.03
C GLN A 100 -3.47 -2.93 -5.27
N VAL A 101 -4.81 -2.91 -5.32
CA VAL A 101 -5.64 -4.12 -5.34
C VAL A 101 -6.72 -3.95 -6.41
N SER A 102 -7.18 -5.04 -7.03
CA SER A 102 -8.27 -4.93 -8.00
C SER A 102 -9.54 -4.36 -7.35
N SER A 103 -10.37 -3.63 -8.11
CA SER A 103 -11.61 -3.04 -7.56
C SER A 103 -12.59 -4.11 -7.02
N HIS A 104 -12.52 -5.34 -7.52
CA HIS A 104 -13.29 -6.46 -6.99
C HIS A 104 -12.78 -6.89 -5.61
N GLU A 105 -11.48 -7.13 -5.47
CA GLU A 105 -10.85 -7.52 -4.20
C GLU A 105 -10.95 -6.41 -3.16
N TRP A 106 -10.82 -5.13 -3.55
CA TRP A 106 -11.01 -3.99 -2.65
C TRP A 106 -12.42 -3.97 -2.04
N ARG A 107 -13.45 -4.17 -2.86
CA ARG A 107 -14.85 -4.26 -2.39
C ARG A 107 -15.04 -5.46 -1.47
N ARG A 108 -14.49 -6.62 -1.84
CA ARG A 108 -14.56 -7.84 -1.02
C ARG A 108 -13.88 -7.65 0.33
N LEU A 109 -12.68 -7.07 0.35
CA LEU A 109 -11.94 -6.76 1.57
C LEU A 109 -12.74 -5.83 2.47
N ARG A 110 -13.26 -4.72 1.94
CA ARG A 110 -14.10 -3.79 2.71
C ARG A 110 -15.33 -4.48 3.29
N ALA A 111 -15.97 -5.35 2.53
CA ALA A 111 -17.14 -6.11 3.00
C ALA A 111 -16.78 -7.10 4.12
N LEU A 112 -15.61 -7.76 4.03
CA LEU A 112 -15.10 -8.63 5.11
C LEU A 112 -14.81 -7.82 6.37
N LEU A 113 -14.10 -6.70 6.24
CA LEU A 113 -13.74 -5.84 7.36
C LEU A 113 -14.96 -5.21 8.05
N ALA A 114 -16.00 -4.85 7.28
CA ALA A 114 -17.24 -4.32 7.85
C ALA A 114 -18.03 -5.37 8.66
N ARG A 115 -17.77 -6.66 8.43
CA ARG A 115 -18.39 -7.77 9.19
C ARG A 115 -17.53 -8.26 10.35
N ALA A 116 -16.27 -7.86 10.39
CA ALA A 116 -15.37 -8.26 11.46
C ALA A 116 -15.82 -7.57 12.76
N PRO A 117 -15.95 -8.32 13.87
CA PRO A 117 -16.31 -7.74 15.16
C PRO A 117 -15.25 -6.71 15.57
N SER A 118 -15.68 -5.51 15.92
CA SER A 118 -14.85 -4.55 16.66
C SER A 118 -14.88 -5.01 18.11
N GLU A 119 -13.77 -5.54 18.61
CA GLU A 119 -13.58 -5.75 20.04
C GLU A 119 -13.33 -4.42 20.75
#